data_AF-A0A537LHV0-F1
#
_entry.id   AF-A0A537LHV0-F1
#
_cell.length_a   1.000
_cell.length_b   1.000
_cell.length_c   1.000
_cell.angle_alpha   90.00
_cell.angle_beta   90.00
_cell.angle_gamma   90.00
#
_symmetry.space_group_name_H-M   'P 1'
#
loop_
_entity.id
_entity.type
_entity.pdbx_description
1 polymer ?
#
loop_
_entity_poly.entity_id
_entity_poly.type
_entity_poly.pdbx_seq_one_letter_code
_entity_poly.pdbx_strand_id
1 'polypeptide(L)' 'KVLFITTNPVPVKAALNMSGFPVGKPRLPLVEATAKEKEQIQVVLRELALVAV' A
#
# COMPACT_ATOMS: atom_id res chain seq x y z
N LYS A 1 -5.88 0.99 10.58
CA LYS A 1 -4.51 0.92 11.16
C LYS A 1 -3.44 0.71 10.08
N VAL A 2 -3.59 -0.27 9.18
CA VAL A 2 -2.56 -0.58 8.15
C VAL A 2 -2.19 0.60 7.24
N LEU A 3 -3.15 1.49 6.91
CA LEU A 3 -2.89 2.69 6.10
C LEU A 3 -2.05 3.77 6.80
N PHE A 4 -1.69 3.57 8.07
CA PHE A 4 -0.89 4.49 8.87
C PHE A 4 0.36 3.82 9.47
N ILE A 5 0.81 2.68 8.91
CA ILE A 5 2.02 1.97 9.37
C ILE A 5 3.31 2.74 9.09
N THR A 6 3.26 3.67 8.14
CA THR A 6 4.33 4.62 7.82
C THR A 6 3.73 5.94 7.33
N THR A 7 4.56 6.90 6.93
CA THR A 7 4.15 8.26 6.56
C THR A 7 3.17 8.27 5.38
N ASN A 8 2.00 8.88 5.58
CA ASN A 8 1.05 9.10 4.50
C ASN A 8 1.59 10.09 3.45
N PRO A 9 1.31 9.91 2.15
CA PRO A 9 0.40 8.93 1.55
C PRO A 9 1.06 7.60 1.08
N VAL A 10 2.21 7.19 1.63
CA VAL A 10 2.94 6.00 1.16
C VAL A 10 2.10 4.71 1.24
N PRO A 11 1.45 4.36 2.37
CA PRO A 11 0.70 3.10 2.49
C PRO A 11 -0.52 3.05 1.56
N VAL A 12 -1.27 4.16 1.44
CA VAL A 12 -2.46 4.21 0.60
C VAL A 12 -2.11 4.12 -0.88
N LYS A 13 -1.00 4.72 -1.33
CA LYS A 13 -0.54 4.55 -2.71
C LYS A 13 -0.12 3.11 -3.01
N ALA A 14 0.56 2.45 -2.08
CA ALA A 14 0.88 1.03 -2.24
C ALA A 14 -0.39 0.18 -2.36
N ALA A 15 -1.38 0.41 -1.48
CA ALA A 15 -2.65 -0.31 -1.50
C ALA A 15 -3.43 -0.13 -2.81
N LEU A 16 -3.50 1.12 -3.31
CA LEU A 16 -4.18 1.43 -4.58
C LEU A 16 -3.50 0.77 -5.78
N ASN A 17 -2.16 0.80 -5.84
CA ASN A 17 -1.43 0.09 -6.90
C ASN A 17 -1.66 -1.43 -6.84
N MET A 18 -1.70 -2.04 -5.64
CA MET A 18 -2.03 -3.46 -5.47
C MET A 18 -3.46 -3.80 -5.91
N SER A 19 -4.38 -2.83 -5.75
CA SER A 19 -5.79 -2.96 -6.14
C SER A 19 -6.04 -2.62 -7.62
N GLY A 20 -4.98 -2.44 -8.42
CA GLY A 20 -5.08 -2.19 -9.86
C GLY A 20 -5.28 -0.72 -10.26
N PHE A 21 -5.24 0.23 -9.32
CA PHE A 21 -5.32 1.66 -9.63
C PHE A 21 -3.93 2.23 -9.96
N PRO A 22 -3.71 2.80 -11.15
CA PRO A 22 -2.39 3.29 -11.57
C PRO A 22 -2.06 4.66 -10.95
N VAL A 23 -1.71 4.69 -9.65
CA VAL A 23 -1.39 5.93 -8.92
C VAL A 23 0.11 6.26 -8.86
N GLY A 24 0.94 5.37 -9.41
CA GLY A 24 2.38 5.49 -9.46
C GLY A 24 3.04 5.46 -8.08
N LYS A 25 4.34 5.75 -8.05
CA LYS A 25 5.12 5.81 -6.81
C LYS A 25 5.03 7.19 -6.12
N PRO A 26 5.24 7.28 -4.80
CA PRO A 26 5.47 8.55 -4.12
C PRO A 26 6.62 9.34 -4.77
N ARG A 27 6.54 10.67 -4.71
CA ARG A 27 7.65 11.54 -5.10
C ARG A 27 8.52 11.79 -3.88
N LEU A 28 9.81 12.02 -4.12
CA LEU A 28 10.73 12.46 -3.07
C LEU A 28 10.18 13.73 -2.39
N PRO A 29 10.40 13.89 -1.06
CA PRO A 29 11.29 13.08 -0.20
C PRO A 29 10.69 11.73 0.25
N LEU A 30 9.43 11.43 -0.09
CA LEU A 30 8.82 10.16 0.26
C LEU A 30 9.29 9.03 -0.65
N VAL A 31 9.49 7.86 -0.05
CA VAL A 31 9.92 6.63 -0.73
C VAL A 31 8.79 5.61 -0.74
N GLU A 32 8.94 4.55 -1.53
CA GLU A 32 7.97 3.46 -1.53
C GLU A 32 7.95 2.70 -0.21
N ALA A 33 6.81 2.08 0.08
CA ALA A 33 6.70 1.12 1.18
C ALA A 33 7.72 -0.02 1.00
N THR A 34 8.35 -0.42 2.10
CA THR A 34 9.26 -1.57 2.18
C THR A 34 8.52 -2.87 1.84
N ALA A 35 9.27 -3.94 1.57
CA ALA A 35 8.67 -5.26 1.27
C ALA A 35 7.78 -5.75 2.44
N LYS A 36 8.23 -5.55 3.68
CA LYS A 36 7.47 -5.91 4.89
C LYS A 36 6.18 -5.09 5.02
N GLU A 37 6.23 -3.78 4.80
CA GLU A 37 5.03 -2.94 4.83
C GLU A 37 4.05 -3.31 3.70
N LYS A 38 4.56 -3.62 2.50
CA LYS A 38 3.76 -4.10 1.37
C LYS A 38 3.04 -5.41 1.70
N GLU A 39 3.72 -6.37 2.31
CA GLU A 39 3.12 -7.64 2.76
C GLU A 39 1.99 -7.41 3.79
N GLN A 40 2.24 -6.56 4.79
CA GLN A 40 1.21 -6.22 5.78
C GLN A 40 -0.02 -5.54 5.15
N ILE A 41 0.19 -4.66 4.18
CA ILE A 41 -0.90 -4.05 3.41
C ILE A 41 -1.67 -5.12 2.63
N GLN A 42 -0.97 -6.01 1.92
CA GLN A 42 -1.58 -7.05 1.09
C GLN A 42 -2.44 -8.03 1.91
N VAL A 43 -1.98 -8.44 3.10
CA VAL A 43 -2.77 -9.30 4.01
C VAL A 43 -4.11 -8.65 4.33
N VAL A 44 -4.11 -7.38 4.75
CA VAL A 44 -5.35 -6.67 5.09
C VAL A 44 -6.23 -6.46 3.87
N LEU A 45 -5.66 -6.18 2.69
CA LEU A 45 -6.45 -6.05 1.46
C LEU A 45 -7.13 -7.36 1.07
N ARG A 46 -6.46 -8.51 1.25
CA ARG A 46 -7.05 -9.84 1.03
C ARG A 46 -8.16 -10.15 2.03
N GLU A 47 -7.95 -9.87 3.32
CA GLU A 47 -8.98 -10.02 4.36
C GLU A 47 -10.24 -9.20 4.06
N LEU A 48 -10.07 -8.03 3.42
CA LEU A 48 -11.17 -7.15 3.00
C LEU A 48 -11.70 -7.45 1.60
N ALA A 49 -11.20 -8.49 0.93
CA ALA A 49 -11.55 -8.84 -0.46
C ALA A 49 -11.37 -7.68 -1.48
N LEU A 50 -10.39 -6.80 -1.25
CA LEU A 50 -10.09 -5.65 -2.13
C LEU A 50 -9.05 -5.99 -3.21
N VAL A 51 -8.38 -7.12 -3.09
CA VAL A 51 -7.44 -7.67 -4.08
C VAL A 51 -7.69 -9.16 -4.25
N ALA A 52 -7.37 -9.71 -5.42
CA ALA A 52 -7.45 -11.15 -5.66
C ALA A 52 -6.50 -11.92 -4.72
N VAL A 53 -6.94 -13.10 -4.30
CA VAL A 53 -6.16 -14.01 -3.43
C VAL A 53 -4.95 -14.55 -4.17
#